data_AF-A0A0H5D4S9-F1
#
_entry.id   AF-A0A0H5D4S9-F1
#
_cell.length_a   1.000
_cell.length_b   1.000
_cell.length_c   1.000
_cell.angle_alpha   90.00
_cell.angle_beta   90.00
_cell.angle_gamma   90.00
#
_symmetry.space_group_name_H-M   'P 1'
#
loop_
_entity.id
_entity.type
_entity.pdbx_description
1 polymer ?
#
loop_
_entity_poly.entity_id
_entity_poly.type
_entity_poly.pdbx_seq_one_letter_code
_entity_poly.pdbx_strand_id
1 'polypeptide(L)'
;MTIEFRHGLKMCLVVAAVSALSTPAMSAGGKPKGAQPTPPQEIISLYRGMTSTWNSGGSVYWAPDGTFQGINRREDAVGVGKWFVTSKSKLCAEVTWNAVVAGKPKTLDDEQCWQFVTAPDGTIWERYLSGDDRKWYRHKREKQSKGNSRKRLFQKISAQLGL
;
A
#
# COMPACT_ATOMS: atom_id res chain seq x y z
N MET A 1 -50.97 29.53 39.93
CA MET A 1 -50.80 30.04 38.56
C MET A 1 -49.32 30.34 38.38
N THR A 2 -48.70 29.54 37.52
CA THR A 2 -47.33 29.47 36.99
C THR A 2 -46.95 30.72 36.15
N ILE A 3 -45.71 31.21 35.91
CA ILE A 3 -44.28 31.03 36.29
C ILE A 3 -43.63 32.43 35.99
N GLU A 4 -42.55 32.91 36.63
CA GLU A 4 -41.14 32.94 36.14
C GLU A 4 -40.40 34.12 36.79
N PHE A 5 -39.13 33.93 37.16
CA PHE A 5 -38.01 34.73 36.65
C PHE A 5 -36.67 34.15 37.15
N ARG A 6 -36.01 33.44 36.23
CA ARG A 6 -34.58 33.37 35.92
C ARG A 6 -33.56 33.98 36.91
N HIS A 7 -32.60 33.14 37.29
CA HIS A 7 -31.13 33.28 37.15
C HIS A 7 -30.38 32.92 38.42
N GLY A 8 -29.44 31.98 38.27
CA GLY A 8 -28.31 31.84 39.17
C GLY A 8 -28.09 30.43 39.67
N LEU A 9 -27.51 29.56 38.83
CA LEU A 9 -26.75 28.44 39.37
C LEU A 9 -25.36 28.41 38.73
N LYS A 10 -24.40 28.78 39.57
CA LYS A 10 -22.97 28.61 39.38
C LYS A 10 -22.70 27.14 39.07
N MET A 11 -22.24 26.83 37.87
CA MET A 11 -21.82 25.48 37.51
C MET A 11 -20.30 25.44 37.44
N CYS A 12 -19.72 24.62 38.31
CA CYS A 12 -18.30 24.38 38.47
C CYS A 12 -17.63 24.03 37.13
N LEU A 13 -16.52 24.71 36.84
CA LEU A 13 -15.56 24.28 35.84
C LEU A 13 -14.96 22.94 36.29
N VAL A 14 -15.37 21.85 35.66
CA VAL A 14 -14.62 20.58 35.70
C VAL A 14 -13.65 20.60 34.52
N VAL A 15 -12.37 20.62 34.84
CA VAL A 15 -11.25 20.52 33.89
C VAL A 15 -11.23 19.10 33.33
N ALA A 16 -11.67 18.93 32.08
CA ALA A 16 -11.36 17.74 31.31
C ALA A 16 -10.11 18.03 30.46
N ALA A 17 -8.95 17.59 30.95
CA ALA A 17 -7.72 17.57 30.17
C ALA A 17 -7.92 16.58 29.00
N VAL A 18 -8.20 17.10 27.81
CA VAL A 18 -8.19 16.32 26.58
C VAL A 18 -6.73 16.05 26.26
N SER A 19 -6.23 14.88 26.67
CA SER A 19 -4.95 14.34 26.24
C SER A 19 -5.01 14.17 24.73
N ALA A 20 -4.53 15.16 23.97
CA ALA A 20 -4.28 15.01 22.56
C ALA A 20 -3.24 13.90 22.41
N LEU A 21 -3.70 12.70 22.04
CA LEU A 21 -2.85 11.64 21.53
C LEU A 21 -2.28 12.16 20.21
N SER A 22 -1.12 12.82 20.30
CA SER A 22 -0.28 13.15 19.17
C SER A 22 0.11 11.84 18.50
N THR A 23 -0.67 11.40 17.50
CA THR A 23 -0.21 10.35 16.59
C THR A 23 1.10 10.83 15.99
N PRO A 24 2.25 10.17 16.24
CA PRO A 24 3.48 10.61 15.63
C PRO A 24 3.31 10.55 14.11
N ALA A 25 3.47 11.71 13.47
CA ALA A 25 3.56 11.81 12.03
C ALA A 25 4.67 10.86 11.57
N MET A 26 4.29 9.93 10.71
CA MET A 26 5.09 8.81 10.27
C MET A 26 6.22 9.32 9.39
N SER A 27 7.43 9.44 9.95
CA SER A 27 8.60 9.98 9.27
C SER A 27 8.91 9.20 8.00
N ALA A 28 8.79 9.86 6.85
CA ALA A 28 9.54 9.49 5.65
C ALA A 28 11.02 9.77 5.96
N GLY A 29 11.82 8.73 6.17
CA GLY A 29 13.17 8.86 6.73
C GLY A 29 14.19 7.89 6.13
N GLY A 30 15.43 7.96 6.63
CA GLY A 30 16.48 7.01 6.29
C GLY A 30 16.19 5.60 6.83
N LYS A 31 17.05 4.62 6.48
CA LYS A 31 16.93 3.25 6.98
C LYS A 31 16.93 3.26 8.52
N PRO A 32 15.99 2.58 9.20
CA PRO A 32 16.00 2.55 10.66
C PRO A 32 17.32 1.97 11.19
N LYS A 33 17.85 2.58 12.27
CA LYS A 33 19.09 2.13 12.89
C LYS A 33 18.94 0.70 13.43
N GLY A 34 19.97 -0.12 13.23
CA GLY A 34 19.97 -1.53 13.66
C GLY A 34 19.05 -2.45 12.87
N ALA A 35 18.35 -1.96 11.84
CA ALA A 35 17.42 -2.79 11.07
C ALA A 35 18.14 -3.86 10.25
N GLN A 36 17.67 -5.10 10.38
CA GLN A 36 18.17 -6.27 9.69
C GLN A 36 17.31 -6.60 8.46
N PRO A 37 17.82 -7.34 7.47
CA PRO A 37 17.00 -7.79 6.35
C PRO A 37 15.79 -8.60 6.83
N THR A 38 14.59 -8.28 6.34
CA THR A 38 13.37 -9.02 6.72
C THR A 38 13.43 -10.44 6.12
N PRO A 39 13.15 -11.50 6.90
CA PRO A 39 13.12 -12.86 6.38
C PRO A 39 12.22 -12.99 5.14
N PRO A 40 12.67 -13.66 4.05
CA PRO A 40 11.89 -13.79 2.82
C PRO A 40 10.48 -14.36 3.03
N GLN A 41 10.33 -15.34 3.93
CA GLN A 41 9.03 -15.94 4.23
C GLN A 41 8.06 -14.95 4.90
N GLU A 42 8.58 -14.02 5.69
CA GLU A 42 7.76 -12.97 6.28
C GLU A 42 7.23 -12.01 5.20
N ILE A 43 8.07 -11.63 4.23
CA ILE A 43 7.65 -10.82 3.06
C ILE A 43 6.59 -11.57 2.25
N ILE A 44 6.79 -12.88 1.99
CA ILE A 44 5.79 -13.70 1.29
C ILE A 44 4.47 -13.66 2.06
N SER A 45 4.48 -13.83 3.38
CA SER A 45 3.26 -13.83 4.20
C SER A 45 2.50 -12.50 4.18
N LEU A 46 3.19 -11.37 4.01
CA LEU A 46 2.57 -10.05 3.91
C LEU A 46 1.83 -9.86 2.58
N TYR A 47 2.31 -10.46 1.49
CA TYR A 47 1.83 -10.14 0.14
C TYR A 47 1.01 -11.26 -0.49
N ARG A 48 1.30 -12.53 -0.18
CA ARG A 48 0.70 -13.70 -0.84
C ARG A 48 -0.82 -13.71 -0.69
N GLY A 49 -1.51 -13.66 -1.82
CA GLY A 49 -2.97 -13.66 -1.88
C GLY A 49 -3.61 -12.35 -1.47
N MET A 50 -2.85 -11.24 -1.46
CA MET A 50 -3.33 -9.91 -1.11
C MET A 50 -3.39 -9.00 -2.33
N THR A 51 -4.29 -8.02 -2.32
CA THR A 51 -4.26 -6.86 -3.20
C THR A 51 -3.72 -5.65 -2.46
N SER A 52 -2.62 -5.06 -2.95
CA SER A 52 -2.07 -3.79 -2.46
C SER A 52 -2.61 -2.61 -3.26
N THR A 53 -2.94 -1.50 -2.59
CA THR A 53 -3.28 -0.21 -3.23
C THR A 53 -2.18 0.80 -2.94
N TRP A 54 -1.66 1.46 -3.97
CA TRP A 54 -0.58 2.44 -3.81
C TRP A 54 -1.13 3.81 -3.44
N ASN A 55 -0.33 4.61 -2.72
CA ASN A 55 -0.70 5.99 -2.37
C ASN A 55 -0.90 6.87 -3.61
N SER A 56 -0.09 6.64 -4.63
CA SER A 56 -0.21 7.32 -5.91
C SER A 56 -1.46 6.90 -6.68
N GLY A 57 -2.19 5.87 -6.24
CA GLY A 57 -3.30 5.23 -6.94
C GLY A 57 -2.88 4.01 -7.74
N GLY A 58 -3.87 3.25 -8.22
CA GLY A 58 -3.65 1.94 -8.82
C GLY A 58 -3.55 0.83 -7.77
N SER A 59 -3.53 -0.41 -8.24
CA SER A 59 -3.55 -1.59 -7.37
C SER A 59 -2.85 -2.77 -8.02
N VAL A 60 -2.34 -3.68 -7.20
CA VAL A 60 -1.74 -4.95 -7.64
C VAL A 60 -2.28 -6.09 -6.80
N TYR A 61 -2.70 -7.17 -7.44
CA TYR A 61 -2.94 -8.45 -6.80
C TYR A 61 -1.71 -9.35 -6.93
N TRP A 62 -1.25 -9.85 -5.78
CA TRP A 62 -0.11 -10.75 -5.65
C TRP A 62 -0.63 -12.18 -5.46
N ALA A 63 -0.91 -12.87 -6.56
CA ALA A 63 -1.57 -14.17 -6.50
C ALA A 63 -0.69 -15.23 -5.78
N PRO A 64 -1.30 -16.22 -5.09
CA PRO A 64 -0.56 -17.22 -4.34
C PRO A 64 0.39 -18.12 -5.15
N ASP A 65 0.20 -18.18 -6.47
CA ASP A 65 0.98 -18.94 -7.44
C ASP A 65 2.13 -18.14 -8.07
N GLY A 66 2.34 -16.90 -7.62
CA GLY A 66 3.35 -15.99 -8.19
C GLY A 66 2.82 -15.09 -9.30
N THR A 67 1.54 -15.15 -9.68
CA THR A 67 0.98 -14.25 -10.71
C THR A 67 0.84 -12.81 -10.20
N PHE A 68 1.26 -11.84 -11.01
CA PHE A 68 1.06 -10.41 -10.79
C PHE A 68 -0.11 -9.90 -11.66
N GLN A 69 -1.07 -9.21 -11.05
CA GLN A 69 -2.16 -8.54 -11.78
C GLN A 69 -2.29 -7.08 -11.31
N GLY A 70 -1.79 -6.16 -12.12
CA GLY A 70 -1.79 -4.72 -11.85
C GLY A 70 -2.90 -3.98 -12.58
N ILE A 71 -3.39 -2.91 -11.96
CA ILE A 71 -4.23 -1.88 -12.57
C ILE A 71 -3.54 -0.55 -12.29
N ASN A 72 -3.31 0.25 -13.33
CA ASN A 72 -2.66 1.53 -13.16
C ASN A 72 -3.59 2.54 -12.46
N ARG A 73 -3.06 3.70 -12.09
CA ARG A 73 -3.83 4.77 -11.42
C ARG A 73 -5.06 5.25 -12.19
N ARG A 74 -4.98 5.28 -13.52
CA ARG A 74 -6.06 5.82 -14.37
C ARG A 74 -7.12 4.78 -14.70
N GLU A 75 -6.91 3.53 -14.29
CA GLU A 75 -7.77 2.39 -14.61
C GLU A 75 -7.97 2.18 -16.13
N ASP A 76 -6.97 2.55 -16.92
CA ASP A 76 -6.94 2.42 -18.40
C ASP A 76 -5.81 1.49 -18.90
N ALA A 77 -5.04 0.91 -17.98
CA ALA A 77 -3.99 -0.05 -18.28
C ALA A 77 -3.93 -1.16 -17.23
N VAL A 78 -3.59 -2.38 -17.68
CA VAL A 78 -3.38 -3.54 -16.81
C VAL A 78 -1.98 -4.10 -16.96
N GLY A 79 -1.39 -4.51 -15.84
CA GLY A 79 -0.11 -5.21 -15.80
C GLY A 79 -0.34 -6.70 -15.60
N VAL A 80 0.25 -7.54 -16.45
CA VAL A 80 0.27 -9.00 -16.28
C VAL A 80 1.71 -9.44 -16.13
N GLY A 81 2.00 -10.32 -15.18
CA GLY A 81 3.35 -10.82 -15.00
C GLY A 81 3.49 -11.78 -13.84
N LYS A 82 4.68 -11.80 -13.25
CA LYS A 82 4.99 -12.61 -12.08
C LYS A 82 5.60 -11.77 -10.97
N TRP A 83 5.43 -12.23 -9.74
CA TRP A 83 6.10 -11.67 -8.56
C TRP A 83 6.84 -12.77 -7.81
N PHE A 84 7.89 -12.37 -7.09
CA PHE A 84 8.71 -13.27 -6.30
C PHE A 84 9.40 -12.53 -5.16
N VAL A 85 9.82 -13.27 -4.14
CA VAL A 85 10.66 -12.75 -3.07
C VAL A 85 12.05 -13.35 -3.17
N THR A 86 13.06 -12.48 -3.18
CA THR A 86 14.47 -12.89 -3.26
C THR A 86 15.06 -13.20 -1.88
N SER A 87 16.15 -13.96 -1.85
CA SER A 87 16.94 -14.21 -0.63
C SER A 87 17.56 -12.93 -0.02
N LYS A 88 17.58 -11.83 -0.77
CA LYS A 88 18.11 -10.52 -0.34
C LYS A 88 17.02 -9.60 0.23
N SER A 89 15.92 -10.16 0.73
CA SER A 89 14.80 -9.44 1.34
C SER A 89 14.18 -8.40 0.41
N LYS A 90 13.91 -8.82 -0.84
CA LYS A 90 13.21 -8.00 -1.83
C LYS A 90 11.97 -8.69 -2.34
N LEU A 91 10.87 -7.95 -2.46
CA LEU A 91 9.71 -8.31 -3.27
C LEU A 91 9.92 -7.70 -4.66
N CYS A 92 9.94 -8.52 -5.70
CA CYS A 92 10.11 -8.07 -7.07
C CYS A 92 8.96 -8.54 -7.96
N ALA A 93 8.72 -7.80 -9.04
CA ALA A 93 7.78 -8.15 -10.08
C ALA A 93 8.40 -7.87 -11.45
N GLU A 94 8.19 -8.81 -12.37
CA GLU A 94 8.41 -8.64 -13.80
C GLU A 94 7.03 -8.57 -14.45
N VAL A 95 6.72 -7.47 -15.12
CA VAL A 95 5.37 -7.17 -15.59
C VAL A 95 5.38 -6.56 -16.99
N THR A 96 4.44 -6.97 -17.82
CA THR A 96 4.09 -6.28 -19.06
C THR A 96 2.81 -5.48 -18.83
N TRP A 97 2.92 -4.16 -18.89
CA TRP A 97 1.78 -3.24 -18.88
C TRP A 97 1.16 -3.14 -20.26
N ASN A 98 -0.15 -3.29 -20.34
CA ASN A 98 -0.94 -3.22 -21.56
C ASN A 98 -1.89 -2.02 -21.46
N ALA A 99 -1.92 -1.20 -22.50
CA ALA A 99 -2.78 -0.03 -22.60
C ALA A 99 -3.19 0.21 -24.07
N VAL A 100 -4.13 1.11 -24.29
CA VAL A 100 -4.40 1.71 -25.59
C VAL A 100 -3.99 3.17 -25.56
N VAL A 101 -3.10 3.57 -26.48
CA VAL A 101 -2.62 4.96 -26.61
C VAL A 101 -2.94 5.43 -28.02
N ALA A 102 -3.70 6.52 -28.13
CA ALA A 102 -4.16 7.05 -29.43
C ALA A 102 -4.83 5.97 -30.32
N GLY A 103 -5.67 5.13 -29.72
CA GLY A 103 -6.41 4.06 -30.41
C GLY A 103 -5.60 2.83 -30.79
N LYS A 104 -4.31 2.75 -30.41
CA LYS A 104 -3.45 1.62 -30.72
C LYS A 104 -3.01 0.88 -29.45
N PRO A 105 -3.00 -0.47 -29.45
CA PRO A 105 -2.40 -1.24 -28.36
C PRO A 105 -0.94 -0.84 -28.14
N LYS A 106 -0.56 -0.71 -26.88
CA LYS A 106 0.82 -0.45 -26.46
C LYS A 106 1.15 -1.32 -25.26
N THR A 107 2.33 -1.94 -25.32
CA THR A 107 2.91 -2.67 -24.20
C THR A 107 4.14 -1.94 -23.65
N LEU A 108 4.42 -2.17 -22.37
CA LEU A 108 5.63 -1.72 -21.69
C LEU A 108 6.06 -2.78 -20.68
N ASP A 109 7.23 -3.36 -20.89
CA ASP A 109 7.84 -4.24 -19.90
C ASP A 109 8.50 -3.41 -18.80
N ASP A 110 8.34 -3.86 -17.56
CA ASP A 110 8.81 -3.18 -16.37
C ASP A 110 9.26 -4.19 -15.30
N GLU A 111 10.29 -3.82 -14.56
CA GLU A 111 10.80 -4.58 -13.42
C GLU A 111 10.78 -3.70 -12.16
N GLN A 112 9.99 -4.13 -11.19
CA GLN A 112 9.73 -3.37 -9.98
C GLN A 112 10.22 -4.14 -8.77
N CYS A 113 11.06 -3.54 -7.92
CA CYS A 113 11.49 -4.16 -6.67
C CYS A 113 11.29 -3.25 -5.46
N TRP A 114 10.87 -3.84 -4.35
CA TRP A 114 10.82 -3.25 -3.01
C TRP A 114 11.78 -3.99 -2.08
N GLN A 115 12.59 -3.26 -1.34
CA GLN A 115 13.47 -3.83 -0.31
C GLN A 115 12.85 -3.72 1.07
N PHE A 116 12.99 -4.77 1.88
CA PHE A 116 12.43 -4.85 3.23
C PHE A 116 13.51 -5.00 4.29
N VAL A 117 13.32 -4.32 5.41
CA VAL A 117 14.11 -4.47 6.64
C VAL A 117 13.21 -4.47 7.87
N THR A 118 13.59 -5.21 8.90
CA THR A 118 12.90 -5.26 10.19
C THR A 118 13.74 -4.51 11.22
N ALA A 119 13.15 -3.50 11.85
CA ALA A 119 13.78 -2.73 12.92
C ALA A 119 13.81 -3.56 14.24
N PRO A 120 14.64 -3.18 15.23
CA PRO A 120 14.74 -3.90 16.50
C PRO A 120 13.43 -4.03 17.28
N ASP A 121 12.48 -3.12 17.05
CA ASP A 121 11.13 -3.15 17.64
C ASP A 121 10.15 -4.08 16.90
N GLY A 122 10.62 -4.82 15.89
CA GLY A 122 9.81 -5.70 15.04
C GLY A 122 9.06 -4.97 13.92
N THR A 123 9.19 -3.64 13.81
CA THR A 123 8.56 -2.89 12.71
C THR A 123 9.22 -3.25 11.38
N ILE A 124 8.41 -3.63 10.39
CA ILE A 124 8.86 -3.82 9.01
C ILE A 124 8.82 -2.48 8.26
N TRP A 125 9.91 -2.19 7.56
CA TRP A 125 10.08 -1.03 6.69
C TRP A 125 10.37 -1.47 5.28
N GLU A 126 9.86 -0.71 4.31
CA GLU A 126 9.98 -0.98 2.88
C GLU A 126 10.48 0.25 2.13
N ARG A 127 11.22 0.01 1.04
CA ARG A 127 11.72 1.04 0.13
C ARG A 127 11.60 0.59 -1.31
N TYR A 128 11.07 1.45 -2.16
CA TYR A 128 11.03 1.22 -3.60
C TYR A 128 12.42 1.38 -4.23
N LEU A 129 12.81 0.48 -5.12
CA LEU A 129 14.15 0.46 -5.74
C LEU A 129 14.15 0.93 -7.20
N SER A 130 13.03 0.81 -7.91
CA SER A 130 12.96 1.09 -9.35
C SER A 130 12.59 2.56 -9.65
N GLY A 131 12.92 3.49 -8.75
CA GLY A 131 12.65 4.93 -8.93
C GLY A 131 13.64 5.80 -8.14
N ASP A 132 13.45 7.11 -8.24
CA ASP A 132 14.38 8.09 -7.65
C ASP A 132 14.19 8.28 -6.14
N ASP A 133 12.99 8.04 -5.62
CA ASP A 133 12.73 8.13 -4.18
C ASP A 133 13.25 6.87 -3.46
N ARG A 134 14.38 7.03 -2.78
CA ARG A 134 15.04 5.98 -2.00
C ARG A 134 14.74 6.06 -0.49
N LYS A 135 13.65 6.71 -0.09
CA LYS A 135 13.21 6.78 1.31
C LYS A 135 12.68 5.44 1.82
N TRP A 136 12.76 5.27 3.14
CA TRP A 136 12.16 4.15 3.84
C TRP A 136 10.80 4.55 4.40
N TYR A 137 9.84 3.66 4.25
CA TYR A 137 8.49 3.81 4.76
C TYR A 137 8.16 2.63 5.66
N ARG A 138 7.43 2.88 6.75
CA ARG A 138 6.85 1.81 7.54
C ARG A 138 5.88 1.03 6.64
N HIS A 139 5.95 -0.29 6.65
CA HIS A 139 5.01 -1.13 5.92
C HIS A 139 3.61 -0.95 6.50
N LYS A 140 2.63 -0.77 5.62
CA LYS A 140 1.25 -0.41 5.97
C LYS A 140 0.28 -1.51 5.55
N ARG A 141 -0.06 -2.39 6.50
CA ARG A 141 -1.01 -3.48 6.25
C ARG A 141 -2.40 -2.97 5.86
N GLU A 142 -2.78 -1.78 6.31
CA GLU A 142 -4.06 -1.14 5.98
C GLU A 142 -4.20 -0.82 4.47
N LYS A 143 -3.11 -0.84 3.70
CA LYS A 143 -3.13 -0.69 2.24
C LYS A 143 -3.34 -2.00 1.49
N GLN A 144 -3.50 -3.09 2.21
CA GLN A 144 -3.70 -4.41 1.64
C GLN A 144 -5.11 -4.90 1.96
N SER A 145 -5.69 -5.62 1.00
CA SER A 145 -6.97 -6.31 1.15
C SER A 145 -6.78 -7.78 0.81
N LYS A 146 -7.49 -8.66 1.50
CA LYS A 146 -7.39 -10.12 1.27
C LYS A 146 -8.07 -10.49 -0.05
N GLY A 147 -7.43 -11.38 -0.81
CA GLY A 147 -7.90 -11.86 -2.09
C GLY A 147 -7.71 -10.83 -3.21
N ASN A 148 -8.19 -11.18 -4.42
CA ASN A 148 -8.15 -10.27 -5.57
C ASN A 148 -9.36 -9.33 -5.53
N SER A 149 -9.27 -8.28 -4.72
CA SER A 149 -10.36 -7.33 -4.53
C SER A 149 -10.70 -6.50 -5.78
N ARG A 150 -9.81 -6.52 -6.80
CA ARG A 150 -9.95 -5.75 -8.04
C ARG A 150 -10.17 -6.63 -9.27
N LYS A 151 -10.46 -7.93 -9.08
CA LYS A 151 -10.62 -8.94 -10.15
C LYS A 151 -11.56 -8.50 -11.28
N ARG A 152 -12.76 -8.02 -10.94
CA ARG A 152 -13.76 -7.62 -11.95
C ARG A 152 -13.30 -6.43 -12.78
N LEU A 153 -12.68 -5.44 -12.14
CA LEU A 153 -12.15 -4.27 -12.84
C LEU A 153 -10.98 -4.66 -13.75
N PHE A 154 -10.06 -5.48 -13.24
CA PHE A 154 -8.97 -6.04 -14.03
C PHE A 154 -9.50 -6.74 -15.28
N GLN A 155 -10.43 -7.68 -15.12
CA GLN A 155 -11.05 -8.42 -16.24
C GLN A 155 -11.75 -7.50 -17.24
N LYS A 156 -12.45 -6.46 -16.77
CA LYS A 156 -13.10 -5.48 -17.64
C LYS A 156 -12.08 -4.73 -18.50
N ILE A 157 -11.00 -4.23 -17.90
CA ILE A 157 -9.97 -3.48 -18.63
C ILE A 157 -9.22 -4.43 -19.57
N SER A 158 -8.86 -5.64 -19.12
CA SER A 158 -8.27 -6.68 -19.97
C SER A 158 -9.10 -6.95 -21.22
N ALA A 159 -10.41 -7.16 -21.07
CA ALA A 159 -11.31 -7.38 -22.21
C ALA A 159 -11.37 -6.17 -23.17
N GLN A 160 -11.36 -4.94 -22.64
CA GLN A 160 -11.30 -3.71 -23.45
C GLN A 160 -9.98 -3.57 -24.24
N LEU A 161 -8.90 -4.15 -23.71
CA LEU A 161 -7.58 -4.17 -24.34
C LEU A 161 -7.38 -5.38 -25.26
N GLY A 162 -8.34 -6.31 -25.34
CA GLY A 162 -8.25 -7.53 -26.14
C GLY A 162 -7.36 -8.62 -25.54
N LEU A 163 -7.26 -8.67 -24.21
CA LEU A 163 -6.53 -9.69 -23.44
C LEU A 163 -7.45 -10.77 -22.87
#